data_AF-A0A2L0BJB4-F1
#
_entry.id   AF-A0A2L0BJB4-F1
#
_cell.length_a   1.000
_cell.length_b   1.000
_cell.length_c   1.000
_cell.angle_alpha   90.00
_cell.angle_beta   90.00
_cell.angle_gamma   90.00
#
_symmetry.space_group_name_H-M   'P 1'
#
loop_
_entity.id
_entity.type
_entity.pdbx_description
1 polymer ?
#
loop_
_entity_poly.entity_id
_entity_poly.type
_entity_poly.pdbx_seq_one_letter_code
_entity_poly.pdbx_strand_id
1 'polypeptide(L)'
;LFLGDQEEAIVELAFQTTGKIITDLYDRQFPSMIDSFQDAVKCLSEFACNARFPDTSMEAIRLVRSCAHHVSLSPNLFAELAGMENDVAITETDRVWVRGWFPLLFSLSCVVNRCKLDVRTRALTVLFEIIKTYGDSFQPHWWKDLFQVLFRIFDNMKLPEQHTEKAEW
;
A
#
# COMPACT_ATOMS: atom_id res chain seq x y z
N LEU A 1 16.59 -27.78 -8.32
CA LEU A 1 16.05 -27.17 -9.56
C LEU A 1 14.52 -27.25 -9.54
N PHE A 2 13.90 -28.44 -9.58
CA PHE A 2 12.43 -28.59 -9.54
C PHE A 2 11.67 -27.93 -8.37
N LEU A 3 12.27 -27.81 -7.18
CA LEU A 3 11.62 -27.15 -6.04
C LEU A 3 11.54 -25.62 -6.20
N GLY A 4 12.54 -25.00 -6.85
CA GLY A 4 12.53 -23.55 -7.09
C GLY A 4 11.51 -23.14 -8.14
N ASP A 5 11.39 -23.94 -9.20
CA ASP A 5 10.43 -23.70 -10.29
C ASP A 5 8.97 -23.86 -9.80
N GLN A 6 8.72 -24.79 -8.86
CA GLN A 6 7.40 -24.93 -8.24
C GLN A 6 7.06 -23.75 -7.32
N GLU A 7 8.01 -23.27 -6.51
CA GLU A 7 7.80 -22.07 -5.68
C GLU A 7 7.52 -20.83 -6.53
N GLU A 8 8.24 -20.66 -7.64
CA GLU A 8 8.03 -19.57 -8.59
C GLU A 8 6.64 -19.61 -9.23
N ALA A 9 6.21 -20.77 -9.73
CA ALA A 9 4.87 -20.94 -10.30
C ALA A 9 3.74 -20.67 -9.28
N ILE A 10 3.94 -21.04 -8.02
CA ILE A 10 2.97 -20.78 -6.94
C ILE A 10 2.87 -19.27 -6.66
N VAL A 11 4.01 -18.57 -6.56
CA VAL A 11 4.04 -17.12 -6.32
C VAL A 11 3.38 -16.38 -7.49
N GLU A 12 3.68 -16.78 -8.73
CA GLU A 12 3.07 -16.18 -9.91
C GLU A 12 1.56 -16.40 -9.93
N LEU A 13 1.08 -17.62 -9.67
CA LEU A 13 -0.35 -17.93 -9.62
C LEU A 13 -1.07 -17.15 -8.51
N ALA A 14 -0.46 -17.03 -7.33
CA ALA A 14 -0.99 -16.25 -6.22
C ALA A 14 -1.10 -14.76 -6.60
N PHE A 15 -0.07 -14.22 -7.27
CA PHE A 15 -0.07 -12.85 -7.75
C PHE A 15 -1.14 -12.61 -8.82
N GLN A 16 -1.23 -13.48 -9.82
CA GLN A 16 -2.26 -13.40 -10.87
C GLN A 16 -3.68 -13.48 -10.28
N THR A 17 -3.89 -14.32 -9.27
CA THR A 17 -5.17 -14.44 -8.57
C THR A 17 -5.51 -13.15 -7.83
N THR A 18 -4.54 -12.58 -7.10
CA THR A 18 -4.68 -11.29 -6.41
C THR A 18 -4.97 -10.16 -7.40
N GLY A 19 -4.27 -10.14 -8.54
CA GLY A 19 -4.53 -9.21 -9.63
C GLY A 19 -5.96 -9.29 -10.15
N LYS A 20 -6.46 -10.50 -10.43
CA LYS A 20 -7.86 -10.72 -10.87
C LYS A 20 -8.88 -10.24 -9.83
N ILE A 21 -8.62 -10.45 -8.54
CA ILE A 21 -9.49 -9.94 -7.48
C ILE A 21 -9.60 -8.42 -7.59
N ILE A 22 -8.48 -7.72 -7.73
CA ILE A 22 -8.44 -6.24 -7.75
C ILE A 22 -8.97 -5.65 -9.05
N THR A 23 -8.70 -6.26 -10.20
CA THR A 23 -9.03 -5.68 -11.51
C THR A 23 -10.35 -6.15 -12.09
N ASP A 24 -10.94 -7.24 -11.59
CA ASP A 24 -12.19 -7.78 -12.12
C ASP A 24 -13.24 -7.92 -11.03
N LEU A 25 -12.90 -8.58 -9.92
CA LEU A 25 -13.89 -8.82 -8.87
C LEU A 25 -14.21 -7.54 -8.08
N TYR A 26 -13.24 -6.68 -7.77
CA TYR A 26 -13.53 -5.39 -7.12
C TYR A 26 -14.43 -4.54 -8.02
N ASP A 27 -14.16 -4.46 -9.32
CA ASP A 27 -15.02 -3.71 -10.26
C ASP A 27 -16.48 -4.21 -10.27
N ARG A 28 -16.71 -5.52 -10.09
CA ARG A 28 -18.07 -6.11 -10.17
C ARG A 28 -18.80 -6.22 -8.84
N GLN A 29 -18.09 -6.50 -7.75
CA GLN A 29 -18.69 -6.90 -6.49
C GLN A 29 -17.92 -6.37 -5.26
N PHE A 30 -17.35 -5.16 -5.37
CA PHE A 30 -16.64 -4.52 -4.26
C PHE A 30 -17.42 -4.51 -2.92
N PRO A 31 -18.74 -4.21 -2.87
CA PRO A 31 -19.49 -4.18 -1.61
C PRO A 31 -19.45 -5.50 -0.83
N SER A 32 -19.37 -6.64 -1.52
CA SER A 32 -19.32 -7.96 -0.87
C SER A 32 -17.90 -8.37 -0.46
N MET A 33 -16.88 -7.62 -0.88
CA MET A 33 -15.47 -7.99 -0.69
C MET A 33 -14.66 -6.91 0.03
N ILE A 34 -15.29 -5.85 0.49
CA ILE A 34 -14.63 -4.74 1.15
C ILE A 34 -13.85 -5.15 2.41
N ASP A 35 -14.29 -6.20 3.11
CA ASP A 35 -13.53 -6.78 4.24
C ASP A 35 -12.14 -7.30 3.82
N SER A 36 -12.00 -7.75 2.57
CA SER A 36 -10.72 -8.23 2.02
C SER A 36 -9.77 -7.10 1.62
N PHE A 37 -10.22 -5.83 1.60
CA PHE A 37 -9.46 -4.72 1.01
C PHE A 37 -8.10 -4.52 1.67
N GLN A 38 -8.05 -4.50 3.01
CA GLN A 38 -6.80 -4.30 3.74
C GLN A 38 -5.84 -5.47 3.54
N ASP A 39 -6.36 -6.69 3.50
CA ASP A 39 -5.57 -7.90 3.24
C ASP A 39 -5.01 -7.90 1.82
N ALA A 40 -5.79 -7.49 0.83
CA ALA A 40 -5.34 -7.36 -0.55
C ALA A 40 -4.21 -6.31 -0.66
N VAL A 41 -4.39 -5.12 -0.08
CA VAL A 41 -3.37 -4.07 -0.06
C VAL A 41 -2.08 -4.56 0.62
N LYS A 42 -2.21 -5.23 1.76
CA LYS A 42 -1.07 -5.81 2.47
C LYS A 42 -0.35 -6.87 1.64
N CYS A 43 -1.11 -7.76 0.99
CA CYS A 43 -0.59 -8.80 0.13
C CYS A 43 0.19 -8.22 -1.07
N LEU A 44 -0.35 -7.18 -1.71
CA LEU A 44 0.37 -6.44 -2.76
C LEU A 44 1.67 -5.83 -2.25
N SER A 45 1.70 -5.33 -1.02
CA SER A 45 2.93 -4.83 -0.40
C SER A 45 4.01 -5.91 -0.28
N GLU A 46 3.61 -7.14 0.02
CA GLU A 46 4.51 -8.28 0.15
C GLU A 46 5.06 -8.71 -1.22
N PHE A 47 4.20 -8.77 -2.24
CA PHE A 47 4.62 -8.96 -3.63
C PHE A 47 5.56 -7.84 -4.10
N ALA A 48 5.27 -6.59 -3.77
CA ALA A 48 6.10 -5.44 -4.09
C ALA A 48 7.52 -5.57 -3.53
N CYS A 49 7.71 -6.14 -2.33
CA CYS A 49 9.04 -6.37 -1.76
C CYS A 49 9.63 -7.75 -1.99
N ASN A 50 9.04 -8.57 -2.87
CA ASN A 50 9.67 -9.80 -3.31
C ASN A 50 10.78 -9.53 -4.33
N ALA A 51 12.03 -9.40 -3.85
CA ALA A 51 13.19 -9.08 -4.67
C ALA A 51 13.54 -10.12 -5.76
N ARG A 52 12.90 -11.30 -5.76
CA ARG A 52 13.08 -12.33 -6.80
C ARG A 52 12.29 -12.05 -8.08
N PHE A 53 11.22 -11.25 -8.00
CA PHE A 53 10.30 -11.01 -9.11
C PHE A 53 10.10 -9.51 -9.36
N PRO A 54 11.04 -8.82 -10.04
CA PRO A 54 10.97 -7.37 -10.23
C PRO A 54 9.73 -6.91 -10.99
N ASP A 55 9.29 -7.68 -12.00
CA ASP A 55 8.08 -7.37 -12.78
C ASP A 55 6.82 -7.45 -11.91
N THR A 56 6.73 -8.51 -11.09
CA THR A 56 5.69 -8.65 -10.07
C THR A 56 5.71 -7.50 -9.08
N SER A 57 6.89 -7.03 -8.67
CA SER A 57 7.00 -5.88 -7.77
C SER A 57 6.40 -4.60 -8.36
N MET A 58 6.71 -4.32 -9.64
CA MET A 58 6.22 -3.14 -10.35
C MET A 58 4.71 -3.22 -10.60
N GLU A 59 4.22 -4.41 -10.96
CA GLU A 59 2.80 -4.63 -11.19
C GLU A 59 2.00 -4.59 -9.88
N ALA A 60 2.56 -5.09 -8.78
CA ALA A 60 1.94 -4.97 -7.46
C ALA A 60 1.73 -3.50 -7.08
N ILE A 61 2.73 -2.64 -7.30
CA ILE A 61 2.61 -1.19 -7.08
C ILE A 61 1.52 -0.58 -7.99
N ARG A 62 1.41 -1.03 -9.24
CA ARG A 62 0.34 -0.59 -10.15
C ARG A 62 -1.04 -0.97 -9.61
N LEU A 63 -1.20 -2.18 -9.07
CA LEU A 63 -2.43 -2.66 -8.48
C LEU A 63 -2.79 -1.90 -7.18
N VAL A 64 -1.80 -1.56 -6.33
CA VAL A 64 -2.04 -0.69 -5.16
C VAL A 64 -2.62 0.66 -5.60
N ARG A 65 -2.16 1.21 -6.73
CA ARG A 65 -2.77 2.43 -7.29
C ARG A 65 -4.21 2.22 -7.72
N SER A 66 -4.55 1.05 -8.30
CA SER A 66 -5.94 0.71 -8.62
C SER A 66 -6.81 0.61 -7.36
N CYS A 67 -6.29 0.11 -6.24
CA CYS A 67 -7.00 0.11 -4.97
C CYS A 67 -7.41 1.52 -4.52
N ALA A 68 -6.60 2.56 -4.81
CA ALA A 68 -6.95 3.94 -4.47
C ALA A 68 -8.18 4.43 -5.24
N HIS A 69 -8.37 3.96 -6.47
CA HIS A 69 -9.57 4.26 -7.25
C HIS A 69 -10.83 3.71 -6.57
N HIS A 70 -10.78 2.47 -6.08
CA HIS A 70 -11.88 1.84 -5.35
C HIS A 70 -12.26 2.59 -4.06
N VAL A 71 -11.27 3.07 -3.30
CA VAL A 71 -11.53 3.92 -2.12
C VAL A 71 -12.21 5.22 -2.52
N SER A 72 -11.77 5.87 -3.60
CA SER A 72 -12.35 7.13 -4.06
C SER A 72 -13.77 7.00 -4.59
N LEU A 73 -14.11 5.88 -5.25
CA LEU A 73 -15.43 5.65 -5.83
C LEU A 73 -16.48 5.26 -4.79
N SER A 74 -16.05 4.55 -3.74
CA SER A 74 -16.97 3.94 -2.78
C SER A 74 -16.67 4.30 -1.32
N PRO A 75 -16.47 5.59 -0.96
CA PRO A 75 -16.14 5.98 0.42
C PRO A 75 -17.25 5.55 1.40
N ASN A 76 -18.51 5.56 0.97
CA ASN A 76 -19.65 5.15 1.80
C ASN A 76 -19.56 3.69 2.25
N LEU A 77 -19.03 2.79 1.42
CA LEU A 77 -18.88 1.39 1.81
C LEU A 77 -17.89 1.25 2.98
N PHE A 78 -16.81 2.03 2.97
CA PHE A 78 -15.85 2.06 4.10
C PHE A 78 -16.45 2.73 5.34
N ALA A 79 -17.34 3.69 5.15
CA ALA A 79 -18.04 4.38 6.23
C ALA A 79 -19.13 3.48 6.87
N GLU A 80 -19.86 2.70 6.11
CA GLU A 80 -21.06 1.96 6.56
C GLU A 80 -20.76 0.58 7.18
N LEU A 81 -19.55 0.04 7.01
CA LEU A 81 -19.19 -1.31 7.47
C LEU A 81 -19.24 -1.56 8.99
N ALA A 82 -19.67 -0.57 9.78
CA ALA A 82 -19.76 -0.60 11.24
C ALA A 82 -20.83 -1.55 11.81
N GLY A 83 -21.53 -2.33 10.98
CA GLY A 83 -22.55 -3.28 11.45
C GLY A 83 -22.01 -4.44 12.30
N MET A 84 -20.70 -4.66 12.39
CA MET A 84 -20.13 -5.89 12.99
C MET A 84 -19.01 -5.70 14.03
N GLU A 85 -18.46 -4.50 14.24
CA GLU A 85 -17.36 -4.30 15.20
C GLU A 85 -17.63 -3.14 16.15
N ASN A 86 -17.27 -3.32 17.42
CA ASN A 86 -17.50 -2.44 18.58
C ASN A 86 -16.82 -1.04 18.50
N ASP A 87 -16.50 -0.54 17.31
CA ASP A 87 -15.83 0.74 17.03
C ASP A 87 -16.80 1.94 17.11
N VAL A 88 -17.63 1.99 18.14
CA VAL A 88 -18.57 3.10 18.42
C VAL A 88 -17.83 4.44 18.58
N ALA A 89 -16.50 4.41 18.79
CA ALA A 89 -15.65 5.58 18.98
C ALA A 89 -15.14 6.26 17.68
N ILE A 90 -15.22 5.61 16.51
CA ILE A 90 -14.66 6.14 15.25
C ILE A 90 -15.79 6.74 14.39
N THR A 91 -15.65 8.00 13.97
CA THR A 91 -16.65 8.64 13.09
C THR A 91 -16.72 7.94 11.73
N GLU A 92 -17.87 8.01 11.07
CA GLU A 92 -18.07 7.33 9.77
C GLU A 92 -17.06 7.81 8.71
N THR A 93 -16.81 9.12 8.71
CA THR A 93 -15.79 9.75 7.87
C THR A 93 -14.41 9.13 8.16
N ASP A 94 -14.02 9.01 9.43
CA ASP A 94 -12.71 8.47 9.83
C ASP A 94 -12.54 6.98 9.50
N ARG A 95 -13.62 6.23 9.36
CA ARG A 95 -13.54 4.83 8.91
C ARG A 95 -13.03 4.73 7.48
N VAL A 96 -13.35 5.69 6.61
CA VAL A 96 -12.79 5.78 5.25
C VAL A 96 -11.26 5.92 5.29
N TRP A 97 -10.76 6.71 6.23
CA TRP A 97 -9.32 6.85 6.44
C TRP A 97 -8.69 5.56 6.97
N VAL A 98 -9.18 5.06 8.10
CA VAL A 98 -8.58 3.92 8.80
C VAL A 98 -8.66 2.64 7.97
N ARG A 99 -9.74 2.44 7.21
CA ARG A 99 -9.98 1.20 6.46
C ARG A 99 -9.58 1.25 4.98
N GLY A 100 -9.54 2.45 4.40
CA GLY A 100 -9.24 2.65 2.98
C GLY A 100 -7.89 3.33 2.76
N TRP A 101 -7.82 4.62 3.02
CA TRP A 101 -6.68 5.46 2.65
C TRP A 101 -5.40 5.15 3.43
N PHE A 102 -5.49 5.02 4.75
CA PHE A 102 -4.33 4.83 5.61
C PHE A 102 -3.60 3.51 5.36
N PRO A 103 -4.25 2.33 5.29
CA PRO A 103 -3.58 1.07 4.95
C PRO A 103 -2.86 1.12 3.61
N LEU A 104 -3.45 1.78 2.62
CA LEU A 104 -2.90 1.95 1.28
C LEU A 104 -1.63 2.80 1.29
N LEU A 105 -1.70 4.00 1.88
CA LEU A 105 -0.56 4.92 1.96
C LEU A 105 0.55 4.34 2.84
N PHE A 106 0.19 3.67 3.93
CA PHE A 106 1.13 3.00 4.80
C PHE A 106 1.83 1.82 4.09
N SER A 107 1.09 1.02 3.31
CA SER A 107 1.66 -0.05 2.50
C SER A 107 2.72 0.48 1.53
N LEU A 108 2.42 1.54 0.77
CA LEU A 108 3.39 2.16 -0.13
C LEU A 108 4.61 2.68 0.64
N SER A 109 4.42 3.28 1.83
CA SER A 109 5.54 3.69 2.68
C SER A 109 6.42 2.50 3.10
N CYS A 110 5.84 1.34 3.37
CA CYS A 110 6.60 0.12 3.70
C CYS A 110 7.42 -0.34 2.50
N VAL A 111 6.86 -0.31 1.29
CA VAL A 111 7.56 -0.63 0.05
C VAL A 111 8.76 0.31 -0.16
N VAL A 112 8.57 1.62 0.02
CA VAL A 112 9.65 2.62 -0.09
C VAL A 112 10.77 2.39 0.93
N ASN A 113 10.49 1.81 2.10
CA ASN A 113 11.49 1.58 3.13
C ASN A 113 12.21 0.23 3.02
N ARG A 114 11.62 -0.78 2.36
CA ARG A 114 12.10 -2.17 2.40
C ARG A 114 12.67 -2.70 1.09
N CYS A 115 12.28 -2.11 -0.05
CA CYS A 115 12.59 -2.65 -1.37
C CYS A 115 13.88 -2.04 -1.99
N LYS A 116 14.25 -2.43 -3.23
CA LYS A 116 15.39 -1.86 -4.00
C LYS A 116 15.06 -0.51 -4.63
N LEU A 117 16.08 0.24 -5.08
CA LEU A 117 15.96 1.65 -5.48
C LEU A 117 14.89 1.91 -6.55
N ASP A 118 14.83 1.08 -7.59
CA ASP A 118 13.83 1.13 -8.65
C ASP A 118 12.39 1.01 -8.13
N VAL A 119 12.12 -0.02 -7.32
CA VAL A 119 10.81 -0.28 -6.70
C VAL A 119 10.45 0.83 -5.71
N ARG A 120 11.42 1.30 -4.92
CA ARG A 120 11.25 2.43 -3.98
C ARG A 120 10.85 3.70 -4.71
N THR A 121 11.55 4.06 -5.78
CA THR A 121 11.25 5.24 -6.58
C THR A 121 9.85 5.14 -7.18
N ARG A 122 9.47 3.97 -7.70
CA ARG A 122 8.13 3.78 -8.26
C ARG A 122 7.03 3.87 -7.19
N ALA A 123 7.22 3.24 -6.04
CA ALA A 123 6.27 3.29 -4.92
C ALA A 123 6.10 4.71 -4.38
N LEU A 124 7.19 5.46 -4.23
CA LEU A 124 7.15 6.86 -3.81
C LEU A 124 6.40 7.74 -4.82
N THR A 125 6.63 7.49 -6.12
CA THR A 125 5.91 8.18 -7.20
C THR A 125 4.41 7.92 -7.10
N VAL A 126 4.00 6.65 -6.96
CA VAL A 126 2.58 6.29 -6.82
C VAL A 126 1.97 6.88 -5.54
N LEU A 127 2.71 6.89 -4.43
CA LEU A 127 2.25 7.49 -3.19
C LEU A 127 1.92 8.98 -3.39
N PHE A 128 2.82 9.75 -4.01
CA PHE A 128 2.56 11.16 -4.29
C PHE A 128 1.51 11.38 -5.40
N GLU A 129 1.41 10.50 -6.39
CA GLU A 129 0.31 10.52 -7.38
C GLU A 129 -1.05 10.41 -6.67
N ILE A 130 -1.19 9.49 -5.72
CA ILE A 130 -2.42 9.29 -4.95
C ILE A 130 -2.74 10.52 -4.09
N ILE A 131 -1.75 11.04 -3.35
CA ILE A 131 -1.93 12.25 -2.53
C ILE A 131 -2.34 13.44 -3.39
N LYS A 132 -1.72 13.61 -4.56
CA LYS A 132 -2.05 14.71 -5.48
C LYS A 132 -3.44 14.55 -6.09
N THR A 133 -3.86 13.32 -6.38
CA THR A 133 -5.13 13.04 -7.08
C THR A 133 -6.33 13.07 -6.14
N TYR A 134 -6.17 12.56 -4.92
CA TYR A 134 -7.29 12.34 -3.98
C TYR A 134 -7.17 13.16 -2.70
N GLY A 135 -6.07 13.88 -2.48
CA GLY A 135 -5.82 14.65 -1.26
C GLY A 135 -6.88 15.70 -0.94
N ASP A 136 -7.56 16.23 -1.96
CA ASP A 136 -8.67 17.18 -1.78
C ASP A 136 -9.87 16.57 -1.03
N SER A 137 -10.01 15.24 -1.05
CA SER A 137 -11.03 14.50 -0.29
C SER A 137 -10.63 14.20 1.15
N PHE A 138 -9.38 14.46 1.55
CA PHE A 138 -8.88 14.11 2.88
C PHE A 138 -9.30 15.15 3.92
N GLN A 139 -9.70 14.68 5.09
CA GLN A 139 -10.00 15.56 6.21
C GLN A 139 -8.72 16.24 6.73
N PRO A 140 -8.81 17.48 7.24
CA PRO A 140 -7.66 18.22 7.76
C PRO A 140 -6.83 17.45 8.81
N HIS A 141 -7.46 16.64 9.66
CA HIS A 141 -6.76 15.86 10.68
C HIS A 141 -6.06 14.62 10.13
N TRP A 142 -6.52 14.02 9.04
CA TRP A 142 -5.85 12.88 8.39
C TRP A 142 -4.47 13.24 7.84
N TRP A 143 -4.30 14.50 7.42
CA TRP A 143 -3.00 15.02 6.99
C TRP A 143 -1.93 14.90 8.09
N LYS A 144 -2.29 14.97 9.37
CA LYS A 144 -1.32 14.80 10.47
C LYS A 144 -0.75 13.39 10.47
N ASP A 145 -1.59 12.37 10.33
CA ASP A 145 -1.16 10.96 10.25
C ASP A 145 -0.34 10.73 8.98
N LEU A 146 -0.79 11.27 7.85
CA LEU A 146 -0.07 11.19 6.58
C LEU A 146 1.32 11.81 6.67
N PHE A 147 1.46 12.99 7.26
CA PHE A 147 2.75 13.64 7.44
C PHE A 147 3.69 12.83 8.33
N GLN A 148 3.19 12.15 9.37
CA GLN A 148 4.02 11.24 10.15
C GLN A 148 4.57 10.08 9.30
N VAL A 149 3.76 9.52 8.40
CA VAL A 149 4.21 8.49 7.46
C VAL A 149 5.25 9.05 6.49
N LEU A 150 4.99 10.21 5.89
CA LEU A 150 5.91 10.88 4.97
C LEU A 150 7.25 11.22 5.63
N PHE A 151 7.23 11.81 6.83
CA PHE A 151 8.46 12.15 7.54
C PHE A 151 9.28 10.92 7.86
N ARG A 152 8.68 9.80 8.25
CA ARG A 152 9.41 8.54 8.47
C ARG A 152 10.13 8.03 7.22
N ILE A 153 9.54 8.21 6.04
CA ILE A 153 10.20 7.85 4.78
C ILE A 153 11.48 8.66 4.59
N PHE A 154 11.45 9.97 4.88
CA PHE A 154 12.59 10.86 4.70
C PHE A 154 13.59 10.86 5.87
N ASP A 155 13.15 10.56 7.09
CA ASP A 155 14.02 10.40 8.25
C ASP A 155 14.91 9.16 8.09
N ASN A 156 14.39 8.07 7.53
CA ASN A 156 15.20 6.91 7.16
C ASN A 156 16.22 7.18 6.04
N MET A 157 16.08 8.32 5.33
CA MET A 157 17.04 8.78 4.32
C MET A 157 18.14 9.69 4.91
N LYS A 158 18.08 10.04 6.20
CA LYS A 158 19.22 10.64 6.89
C LYS A 158 20.29 9.55 6.99
N LEU A 159 21.28 9.65 6.10
CA LEU A 159 22.53 8.88 6.12
C LEU A 159 23.04 8.79 7.57
N PRO A 160 23.63 7.65 8.00
CA PRO A 160 24.44 7.67 9.22
C PRO A 160 25.47 8.78 9.04
N GLU A 161 25.41 9.79 9.91
CA GLU A 161 26.46 10.80 10.02
C GLU A 161 27.79 10.06 10.11
N GLN A 162 28.64 10.32 9.12
CA GLN A 162 30.08 10.06 9.08
C GLN A 162 30.62 9.32 10.32
N HIS A 163 30.74 7.99 10.26
CA HIS A 163 31.82 7.32 10.97
C HIS A 163 33.12 7.64 10.22
N THR A 164 33.63 8.83 10.53
CA THR A 164 35.00 9.30 10.47
C THR A 164 36.00 8.28 9.91
N GLU A 165 36.32 8.40 8.63
CA GLU A 165 37.68 8.10 8.16
C GLU A 165 38.65 9.01 8.94
N LYS A 166 39.28 8.45 9.98
CA LYS A 166 40.60 8.85 10.45
C LYS A 166 41.35 7.63 10.96
N ALA A 167 41.73 6.76 10.02
CA ALA A 167 43.04 6.13 10.09
C ALA A 167 44.02 7.07 9.38
N GLU A 168 45.27 7.11 9.88
CA GLU A 168 46.40 7.96 9.45
C GLU A 168 46.28 9.40 10.02
N TRP A 169 47.13 9.90 10.92
CA TRP A 169 48.55 9.67 11.23
C TRP A 169 48.79 9.89 12.73
#